data_AF-A0A846M3T0-F1
#
_entry.id   AF-A0A846M3T0-F1
#
_cell.length_a   1.000
_cell.length_b   1.000
_cell.length_c   1.000
_cell.angle_alpha   90.00
_cell.angle_beta   90.00
_cell.angle_gamma   90.00
#
_symmetry.space_group_name_H-M   'P 1'
#
loop_
_entity.id
_entity.type
_entity.pdbx_description
1 polymer ?
#
loop_
_entity_poly.entity_id
_entity_poly.type
_entity_poly.pdbx_seq_one_letter_code
_entity_poly.pdbx_strand_id
1 'polypeptide(L)'
;MMIDATKMKSARDRRAMTQEALAHQARVNVRTVQRAENGEPVRHETLADLAAALGVPVVGLLKTDAANDVEPEQEVEQAQMQVLKRVESAETIVSLLERATMASLGCTAPPTPENMPYLRAIIGTIEKLLRDPWDQYNLPPLRFTSLLERLETIANLNAQLSDLERAGLALYSAASTHLVKVPYHSDEGMVTGRSQPSDFVTAARFVIAGYENERLRVAADAIWPLEEEADEVPF
;
A
#
# COMPACT_ATOMS: atom_id res chain seq x y z
N MET A 1 14.25 -7.08 -12.11
CA MET A 1 14.70 -7.87 -10.93
C MET A 1 14.31 -9.32 -11.12
N MET A 2 15.15 -10.27 -10.70
CA MET A 2 14.88 -11.70 -10.83
C MET A 2 14.09 -12.22 -9.63
N ILE A 3 12.90 -12.76 -9.88
CA ILE A 3 11.99 -13.27 -8.85
C ILE A 3 12.30 -14.75 -8.57
N ASP A 4 12.23 -15.13 -7.29
CA ASP A 4 12.13 -16.51 -6.87
C ASP A 4 10.68 -17.01 -7.03
N ALA A 5 10.45 -17.74 -8.12
CA ALA A 5 9.16 -18.32 -8.47
C ALA A 5 8.58 -19.22 -7.35
N THR A 6 9.44 -19.92 -6.61
CA THR A 6 9.01 -20.84 -5.54
C THR A 6 8.50 -20.04 -4.35
N LYS A 7 9.24 -19.00 -3.93
CA LYS A 7 8.81 -18.09 -2.86
C LYS A 7 7.52 -17.38 -3.24
N MET A 8 7.39 -16.92 -4.49
CA MET A 8 6.19 -16.25 -4.98
C MET A 8 4.95 -17.15 -4.93
N LYS A 9 5.04 -18.39 -5.45
CA LYS A 9 3.93 -19.36 -5.40
C LYS A 9 3.56 -19.72 -3.96
N SER A 10 4.56 -19.99 -3.12
CA SER A 10 4.36 -20.30 -1.71
C SER A 10 3.67 -19.15 -0.96
N ALA A 11 4.08 -17.90 -1.19
CA ALA A 11 3.42 -16.73 -0.60
C ALA A 11 1.97 -16.59 -1.06
N ARG A 12 1.68 -16.84 -2.35
CA ARG A 12 0.31 -16.80 -2.89
C ARG A 12 -0.56 -17.89 -2.28
N ASP A 13 -0.05 -19.11 -2.18
CA ASP A 13 -0.78 -20.27 -1.65
C ASP A 13 -1.05 -20.13 -0.15
N ARG A 14 -0.10 -19.58 0.63
CA ARG A 14 -0.32 -19.23 2.05
C ARG A 14 -1.47 -18.25 2.27
N ARG A 15 -1.77 -17.40 1.27
CA ARG A 15 -2.91 -16.47 1.28
C ARG A 15 -4.17 -17.01 0.60
N ALA A 16 -4.16 -18.27 0.16
CA ALA A 16 -5.27 -18.89 -0.59
C ALA A 16 -5.74 -18.06 -1.80
N MET A 17 -4.81 -17.37 -2.48
CA MET A 17 -5.12 -16.51 -3.62
C MET A 17 -4.97 -17.25 -4.95
N THR A 18 -5.89 -17.02 -5.88
CA THR A 18 -5.68 -17.39 -7.30
C THR A 18 -4.74 -16.40 -7.98
N GLN A 19 -4.23 -16.74 -9.17
CA GLN A 19 -3.41 -15.81 -9.97
C GLN A 19 -4.21 -14.56 -10.36
N GLU A 20 -5.51 -14.70 -10.64
CA GLU A 20 -6.42 -13.60 -10.94
C GLU A 20 -6.64 -12.70 -9.73
N ALA A 21 -6.84 -13.29 -8.55
CA ALA A 21 -6.98 -12.55 -7.31
C ALA A 21 -5.71 -11.74 -6.99
N LEU A 22 -4.53 -12.34 -7.17
CA LEU A 22 -3.24 -11.66 -6.99
C LEU A 22 -3.07 -10.53 -8.01
N ALA A 23 -3.38 -10.79 -9.28
CA ALA A 23 -3.27 -9.80 -10.35
C ALA A 23 -4.17 -8.58 -10.08
N HIS A 24 -5.43 -8.84 -9.70
CA HIS A 24 -6.37 -7.81 -9.32
C HIS A 24 -5.86 -6.99 -8.13
N GLN A 25 -5.42 -7.65 -7.05
CA GLN A 25 -4.95 -6.99 -5.84
C GLN A 25 -3.65 -6.18 -6.05
N ALA A 26 -2.71 -6.69 -6.84
CA ALA A 26 -1.48 -5.99 -7.19
C ALA A 26 -1.68 -4.93 -8.29
N ARG A 27 -2.90 -4.83 -8.87
CA ARG A 27 -3.20 -3.93 -9.99
C ARG A 27 -2.24 -4.15 -11.17
N VAL A 28 -2.09 -5.42 -11.55
CA VAL A 28 -1.27 -5.89 -12.68
C VAL A 28 -2.07 -6.86 -13.53
N ASN A 29 -1.58 -7.16 -14.74
CA ASN A 29 -2.21 -8.17 -15.59
C ASN A 29 -1.94 -9.60 -15.04
N VAL A 30 -2.89 -10.53 -15.20
CA VAL A 30 -2.72 -11.96 -14.85
C VAL A 30 -1.49 -12.56 -15.52
N ARG A 31 -1.21 -12.18 -16.78
CA ARG A 31 -0.01 -12.59 -17.50
C ARG A 31 1.27 -12.15 -16.78
N THR A 32 1.27 -11.00 -16.12
CA THR A 32 2.42 -10.53 -15.32
C THR A 32 2.66 -11.44 -14.12
N VAL A 33 1.58 -11.86 -13.43
CA VAL A 33 1.67 -12.84 -12.33
C VAL A 33 2.23 -14.17 -12.83
N GLN A 34 1.70 -14.69 -13.93
CA GLN A 34 2.17 -15.95 -14.54
C GLN A 34 3.66 -15.91 -14.91
N ARG A 35 4.10 -14.81 -15.52
CA ARG A 35 5.51 -14.59 -15.88
C ARG A 35 6.40 -14.55 -14.63
N ALA A 36 5.99 -13.81 -13.61
CA ALA A 36 6.71 -13.72 -12.34
C ALA A 36 6.80 -15.09 -11.62
N GLU A 37 5.70 -15.86 -11.61
CA GLU A 37 5.66 -17.24 -11.09
C GLU A 37 6.43 -18.26 -11.94
N ASN A 38 6.87 -17.88 -13.14
CA ASN A 38 7.79 -18.64 -13.97
C ASN A 38 9.24 -18.14 -13.86
N GLY A 39 9.51 -17.17 -12.97
CA GLY A 39 10.84 -16.62 -12.72
C GLY A 39 11.31 -15.61 -13.76
N GLU A 40 10.42 -15.10 -14.61
CA GLU A 40 10.77 -14.03 -15.54
C GLU A 40 11.02 -12.70 -14.82
N PRO A 41 11.93 -11.85 -15.34
CA PRO A 41 12.21 -10.57 -14.72
C PRO A 41 11.01 -9.62 -14.84
N VAL A 42 10.72 -8.93 -13.74
CA VAL A 42 9.74 -7.83 -13.69
C VAL A 42 10.40 -6.52 -13.31
N ARG A 43 9.68 -5.41 -13.53
CA ARG A 43 10.08 -4.08 -13.07
C ARG A 43 9.97 -3.99 -11.55
N HIS A 44 10.80 -3.14 -10.93
CA HIS A 44 10.79 -2.94 -9.48
C HIS A 44 9.39 -2.55 -8.95
N GLU A 45 8.71 -1.63 -9.61
CA GLU A 45 7.32 -1.23 -9.28
C GLU A 45 6.36 -2.42 -9.24
N THR A 46 6.45 -3.31 -10.22
CA THR A 46 5.61 -4.51 -10.33
C THR A 46 5.92 -5.50 -9.22
N LEU A 47 7.20 -5.62 -8.86
CA LEU A 47 7.62 -6.45 -7.74
C LEU A 47 7.07 -5.92 -6.42
N ALA A 48 7.14 -4.59 -6.20
CA ALA A 48 6.59 -3.94 -5.01
C ALA A 48 5.07 -4.16 -4.89
N ASP A 49 4.32 -4.02 -5.99
CA ASP A 49 2.88 -4.27 -6.00
C ASP A 49 2.55 -5.74 -5.65
N LEU A 50 3.29 -6.69 -6.21
CA LEU A 50 3.12 -8.13 -5.96
C LEU A 50 3.48 -8.47 -4.52
N ALA A 51 4.60 -7.93 -4.01
CA ALA A 51 5.06 -8.11 -2.64
C ALA A 51 4.01 -7.59 -1.64
N ALA A 52 3.50 -6.37 -1.85
CA ALA A 52 2.46 -5.79 -1.00
C ALA A 52 1.14 -6.59 -1.06
N ALA A 53 0.74 -7.06 -2.24
CA ALA A 53 -0.44 -7.92 -2.38
C ALA A 53 -0.27 -9.26 -1.64
N LEU A 54 0.93 -9.83 -1.67
CA LEU A 54 1.29 -11.05 -0.98
C LEU A 54 1.60 -10.84 0.52
N GLY A 55 1.75 -9.59 0.96
CA GLY A 55 2.05 -9.25 2.35
C GLY A 55 3.43 -9.73 2.77
N VAL A 56 4.39 -9.64 1.84
CA VAL A 56 5.78 -9.97 2.06
C VAL A 56 6.63 -8.77 1.63
N PRO A 57 7.82 -8.56 2.23
CA PRO A 57 8.71 -7.51 1.77
C PRO A 57 9.25 -7.85 0.37
N VAL A 58 9.67 -6.82 -0.39
CA VAL A 58 10.20 -6.96 -1.77
C VAL A 58 11.39 -7.92 -1.80
N VAL A 59 12.32 -7.77 -0.85
CA VAL A 59 13.48 -8.64 -0.67
C VAL A 59 13.09 -10.11 -0.48
N GLY A 60 11.89 -10.33 0.04
CA GLY A 60 11.35 -11.65 0.27
C GLY A 60 10.99 -12.43 -1.00
N LEU A 61 10.80 -11.74 -2.13
CA LEU A 61 10.48 -12.36 -3.41
C LEU A 61 11.68 -12.50 -4.34
N LEU A 62 12.84 -11.95 -3.96
CA LEU A 62 14.05 -12.01 -4.77
C LEU A 62 14.73 -13.37 -4.65
N LYS A 63 15.38 -13.80 -5.74
CA LYS A 63 16.34 -14.90 -5.68
C LYS A 63 17.53 -14.46 -4.85
N THR A 64 17.84 -15.26 -3.83
CA THR A 64 19.09 -15.14 -3.08
C THR A 64 20.21 -15.75 -3.92
N ASP A 65 20.69 -15.02 -4.93
CA ASP A 65 21.97 -15.37 -5.54
C ASP A 65 23.05 -14.96 -4.53
N ALA A 66 23.59 -15.93 -3.80
CA ALA A 66 24.83 -15.74 -3.06
C ALA A 66 25.90 -15.34 -4.08
N ALA A 67 26.40 -14.10 -3.96
CA ALA A 67 27.23 -13.37 -4.91
C ALA A 67 26.46 -12.61 -6.01
N ASN A 68 26.26 -11.31 -5.77
CA ASN A 68 26.83 -10.30 -6.66
C ASN A 68 26.94 -8.95 -5.96
N ASP A 69 28.16 -8.41 -6.05
CA ASP A 69 28.50 -7.01 -5.85
C ASP A 69 27.63 -6.12 -6.74
N VAL A 70 26.65 -5.45 -6.15
CA VAL A 70 25.92 -4.35 -6.80
C VAL A 70 26.32 -3.07 -6.10
N GLU A 71 26.87 -2.12 -6.85
CA GLU A 71 27.32 -0.82 -6.35
C GLU A 71 26.17 -0.12 -5.60
N PRO A 72 26.35 0.21 -4.30
CA PRO A 72 25.23 0.54 -3.41
C PRO A 72 24.58 1.90 -3.67
N GLU A 73 25.19 2.79 -4.48
CA GLU A 73 24.79 4.20 -4.49
C GLU A 73 23.59 4.50 -5.41
N GLN A 74 23.41 3.76 -6.52
CA GLN A 74 22.34 4.03 -7.50
C GLN A 74 21.03 3.26 -7.22
N GLU A 75 21.09 2.10 -6.56
CA GLU A 75 19.90 1.35 -6.14
C GLU A 75 19.27 1.91 -4.87
N VAL A 76 20.06 2.51 -3.97
CA VAL A 76 19.56 3.12 -2.72
C VAL A 76 18.66 4.33 -3.01
N GLU A 77 18.93 5.10 -4.06
CA GLU A 77 18.08 6.23 -4.47
C GLU A 77 16.77 5.78 -5.15
N GLN A 78 16.80 4.66 -5.90
CA GLN A 78 15.61 4.07 -6.52
C GLN A 78 14.76 3.25 -5.53
N ALA A 79 15.38 2.70 -4.48
CA ALA A 79 14.71 2.06 -3.34
C ALA A 79 13.96 3.07 -2.47
N GLN A 80 14.40 4.34 -2.47
CA GLN A 80 13.78 5.45 -1.73
C GLN A 80 12.61 6.11 -2.44
N MET A 81 12.17 5.63 -3.61
CA MET A 81 11.04 6.22 -4.33
C MET A 81 9.90 5.22 -4.48
N GLN A 82 8.75 5.52 -3.89
CA GLN A 82 7.53 4.76 -4.05
C GLN A 82 6.76 5.24 -5.28
N VAL A 83 6.33 4.32 -6.14
CA VAL A 83 5.47 4.60 -7.29
C VAL A 83 4.03 4.37 -6.89
N LEU A 84 3.23 5.43 -6.88
CA LEU A 84 1.79 5.36 -6.66
C LEU A 84 1.07 5.32 -8.01
N LYS A 85 0.00 4.54 -8.08
CA LYS A 85 -0.85 4.40 -9.27
C LYS A 85 -2.12 5.21 -9.09
N ARG A 86 -2.58 5.89 -10.14
CA ARG A 86 -3.86 6.61 -10.13
C ARG A 86 -4.99 5.69 -9.67
N VAL A 87 -5.87 6.16 -8.81
CA VAL A 87 -7.03 5.41 -8.33
C VAL A 87 -8.18 5.61 -9.32
N GLU A 88 -8.57 4.53 -10.01
CA GLU A 88 -9.65 4.56 -11.00
C GLU A 88 -11.03 4.24 -10.39
N SER A 89 -11.03 3.64 -9.20
CA SER A 89 -12.24 3.20 -8.51
C SER A 89 -12.06 3.26 -7.00
N ALA A 90 -13.09 3.72 -6.31
CA ALA A 90 -13.17 3.75 -4.85
C ALA A 90 -13.03 2.37 -4.21
N GLU A 91 -13.34 1.28 -4.93
CA GLU A 91 -13.08 -0.09 -4.46
C GLU A 91 -11.59 -0.32 -4.18
N THR A 92 -10.70 0.36 -4.92
CA THR A 92 -9.24 0.30 -4.65
C THR A 92 -8.91 0.95 -3.32
N ILE A 93 -9.55 2.07 -2.97
CA ILE A 93 -9.33 2.77 -1.70
C ILE A 93 -9.82 1.89 -0.56
N VAL A 94 -11.07 1.43 -0.67
CA VAL A 94 -11.73 0.63 0.37
C VAL A 94 -11.00 -0.69 0.59
N SER A 95 -10.74 -1.47 -0.46
CA SER A 95 -10.04 -2.75 -0.34
C SER A 95 -8.62 -2.61 0.20
N LEU A 96 -7.95 -1.50 -0.07
CA LEU A 96 -6.63 -1.22 0.49
C LEU A 96 -6.73 -0.91 1.99
N LEU A 97 -7.68 -0.07 2.40
CA LEU A 97 -7.92 0.24 3.82
C LEU A 97 -8.46 -0.95 4.63
N GLU A 98 -9.21 -1.87 4.02
CA GLU A 98 -9.71 -3.11 4.63
C GLU A 98 -8.59 -4.12 4.96
N ARG A 99 -7.38 -3.89 4.45
CA ARG A 99 -6.18 -4.72 4.70
C ARG A 99 -5.05 -3.97 5.38
N ALA A 100 -5.00 -2.65 5.25
CA ALA A 100 -3.91 -1.85 5.76
C ALA A 100 -4.00 -1.73 7.29
N THR A 101 -2.90 -2.02 7.97
CA THR A 101 -2.71 -1.72 9.39
C THR A 101 -2.37 -0.24 9.58
N MET A 102 -1.81 0.40 8.56
CA MET A 102 -1.38 1.79 8.61
C MET A 102 -1.79 2.48 7.33
N ALA A 103 -2.26 3.71 7.41
CA ALA A 103 -2.61 4.47 6.23
C ALA A 103 -2.24 5.95 6.39
N SER A 104 -1.76 6.55 5.31
CA SER A 104 -1.46 7.98 5.25
C SER A 104 -2.11 8.62 4.04
N LEU A 105 -2.54 9.86 4.20
CA LEU A 105 -3.08 10.71 3.13
C LEU A 105 -2.25 11.99 3.05
N GLY A 106 -1.73 12.27 1.85
CA GLY A 106 -1.03 13.52 1.54
C GLY A 106 -1.70 14.28 0.40
N CYS A 107 -1.39 15.57 0.29
CA CYS A 107 -1.80 16.41 -0.83
C CYS A 107 -0.60 17.24 -1.29
N THR A 108 -0.26 17.10 -2.56
CA THR A 108 0.82 17.88 -3.22
C THR A 108 0.26 18.91 -4.19
N ALA A 109 -1.03 18.82 -4.53
CA ALA A 109 -1.70 19.82 -5.33
C ALA A 109 -1.79 21.16 -4.55
N PRO A 110 -1.46 22.30 -5.17
CA PRO A 110 -1.58 23.59 -4.51
C PRO A 110 -3.06 23.88 -4.20
N PRO A 111 -3.39 24.31 -2.98
CA PRO A 111 -4.76 24.65 -2.63
C PRO A 111 -5.15 25.97 -3.31
N THR A 112 -6.18 25.94 -4.15
CA THR A 112 -6.76 27.11 -4.83
C THR A 112 -8.24 27.24 -4.51
N PRO A 113 -8.83 28.44 -4.55
CA PRO A 113 -10.28 28.59 -4.33
C PRO A 113 -11.15 27.71 -5.24
N GLU A 114 -10.66 27.41 -6.45
CA GLU A 114 -11.33 26.56 -7.44
C GLU A 114 -11.29 25.08 -7.06
N ASN A 115 -10.16 24.56 -6.58
CA ASN A 115 -10.01 23.13 -6.30
C ASN A 115 -10.37 22.73 -4.85
N MET A 116 -10.39 23.69 -3.92
CA MET A 116 -10.61 23.45 -2.50
C MET A 116 -11.93 22.75 -2.15
N PRO A 117 -13.07 22.98 -2.83
CA PRO A 117 -14.29 22.22 -2.58
C PRO A 117 -14.10 20.71 -2.80
N TYR A 118 -13.41 20.33 -3.88
CA TYR A 118 -13.15 18.93 -4.23
C TYR A 118 -12.13 18.28 -3.28
N LEU A 119 -11.06 19.01 -2.98
CA LEU A 119 -10.06 18.58 -1.98
C LEU A 119 -10.72 18.33 -0.62
N ARG A 120 -11.51 19.29 -0.11
CA ARG A 120 -12.21 19.15 1.17
C ARG A 120 -13.13 17.93 1.19
N ALA A 121 -13.89 17.72 0.11
CA ALA A 121 -14.85 16.63 0.03
C ALA A 121 -14.15 15.27 0.14
N ILE A 122 -13.14 15.02 -0.70
CA ILE A 122 -12.48 13.72 -0.74
C ILE A 122 -11.53 13.50 0.44
N ILE A 123 -10.79 14.52 0.88
CA ILE A 123 -9.94 14.44 2.08
C ILE A 123 -10.82 14.12 3.28
N GLY A 124 -11.91 14.86 3.49
CA GLY A 124 -12.81 14.64 4.62
C GLY A 124 -13.50 13.27 4.60
N THR A 125 -13.71 12.67 3.43
CA THR A 125 -14.22 11.30 3.33
C THR A 125 -13.12 10.27 3.61
N ILE A 126 -11.93 10.41 3.02
CA ILE A 126 -10.83 9.46 3.23
C ILE A 126 -10.36 9.51 4.69
N GLU A 127 -10.17 10.68 5.29
CA GLU A 127 -9.76 10.84 6.69
C GLU A 127 -10.69 10.12 7.68
N LYS A 128 -12.00 10.10 7.41
CA LYS A 128 -12.96 9.33 8.24
C LYS A 128 -12.79 7.82 8.13
N LEU A 129 -12.25 7.35 7.00
CA LEU A 129 -11.97 5.93 6.76
C LEU A 129 -10.58 5.53 7.24
N LEU A 130 -9.65 6.48 7.36
CA LEU A 130 -8.36 6.23 7.98
C LEU A 130 -8.59 5.81 9.43
N ARG A 131 -7.91 4.72 9.81
CA ARG A 131 -7.93 4.18 11.16
C ARG A 131 -6.60 4.55 11.82
N ASP A 132 -6.68 5.11 13.01
CA ASP A 132 -5.49 5.39 13.81
C ASP A 132 -5.04 4.07 14.47
N PRO A 133 -3.82 3.56 14.18
CA PRO A 133 -3.32 2.36 14.83
C PRO A 133 -3.21 2.50 16.36
N TRP A 134 -3.28 3.73 16.88
CA TRP A 134 -3.23 4.04 18.31
C TRP A 134 -4.60 4.22 18.97
N ASP A 135 -5.71 4.17 18.20
CA ASP A 135 -7.07 4.31 18.72
C ASP A 135 -7.71 2.94 19.05
N GLN A 136 -7.85 2.64 20.35
CA GLN A 136 -8.43 1.39 20.86
C GLN A 136 -9.86 1.12 20.40
N TYR A 137 -10.62 2.16 20.04
CA TYR A 137 -12.02 2.03 19.64
C TYR A 137 -12.17 1.92 18.13
N ASN A 138 -11.11 2.22 17.39
CA ASN A 138 -11.15 2.37 15.95
C ASN A 138 -9.91 1.76 15.28
N LEU A 139 -9.58 0.54 15.73
CA LEU A 139 -8.38 -0.15 15.28
C LEU A 139 -8.45 -0.49 13.79
N PRO A 140 -7.33 -0.37 13.07
CA PRO A 140 -7.20 -0.92 11.74
C PRO A 140 -7.24 -2.46 11.78
N PRO A 141 -7.55 -3.11 10.66
CA PRO A 141 -7.94 -2.51 9.38
C PRO A 141 -9.39 -2.00 9.35
N LEU A 142 -9.74 -1.24 8.31
CA LEU A 142 -11.11 -0.74 8.11
C LEU A 142 -12.13 -1.89 8.09
N ARG A 143 -13.21 -1.72 8.85
CA ARG A 143 -14.38 -2.60 8.88
C ARG A 143 -15.64 -1.76 8.75
N PHE A 144 -16.54 -2.22 7.90
CA PHE A 144 -17.89 -1.67 7.78
C PHE A 144 -18.85 -2.51 8.62
N THR A 145 -19.88 -1.86 9.15
CA THR A 145 -20.93 -2.55 9.93
C THR A 145 -21.91 -3.30 9.02
N SER A 146 -22.02 -2.89 7.76
CA SER A 146 -22.89 -3.55 6.78
C SER A 146 -22.37 -3.42 5.34
N LEU A 147 -22.85 -4.31 4.46
CA LEU A 147 -22.59 -4.23 3.01
C LEU A 147 -23.15 -2.93 2.41
N LEU A 148 -24.31 -2.45 2.90
CA LEU A 148 -24.91 -1.20 2.42
C LEU A 148 -24.00 -0.01 2.69
N GLU A 149 -23.50 0.13 3.93
CA GLU A 149 -22.56 1.18 4.33
C GLU A 149 -21.30 1.18 3.47
N ARG A 150 -20.76 -0.02 3.19
CA ARG A 150 -19.62 -0.20 2.29
C ARG A 150 -19.93 0.30 0.87
N LEU A 151 -21.07 -0.10 0.30
CA LEU A 151 -21.48 0.28 -1.05
C LEU A 151 -21.77 1.78 -1.17
N GLU A 152 -22.42 2.39 -0.18
CA GLU A 152 -22.67 3.82 -0.12
C GLU A 152 -21.36 4.61 -0.06
N THR A 153 -20.40 4.13 0.75
CA THR A 153 -19.06 4.72 0.84
C THR A 153 -18.34 4.69 -0.51
N ILE A 154 -18.39 3.54 -1.21
CA ILE A 154 -17.80 3.38 -2.55
C ILE A 154 -18.46 4.31 -3.56
N ALA A 155 -19.79 4.39 -3.57
CA ALA A 155 -20.53 5.24 -4.50
C ALA A 155 -20.19 6.73 -4.28
N ASN A 156 -20.14 7.17 -3.01
CA ASN A 156 -19.77 8.54 -2.66
C ASN A 156 -18.33 8.87 -3.08
N LEU A 157 -17.37 8.00 -2.77
CA LEU A 157 -15.97 8.19 -3.17
C LEU A 157 -15.82 8.21 -4.69
N ASN A 158 -16.54 7.38 -5.46
CA ASN A 158 -16.48 7.41 -6.92
C ASN A 158 -16.96 8.74 -7.51
N ALA A 159 -18.00 9.34 -6.93
CA ALA A 159 -18.46 10.67 -7.33
C ALA A 159 -17.37 11.73 -7.05
N GLN A 160 -16.75 11.67 -5.87
CA GLN A 160 -15.67 12.57 -5.48
C GLN A 160 -14.40 12.41 -6.33
N LEU A 161 -14.05 11.18 -6.71
CA LEU A 161 -12.94 10.90 -7.65
C LEU A 161 -13.22 11.53 -9.02
N SER A 162 -14.45 11.38 -9.52
CA SER A 162 -14.86 12.00 -10.79
C SER A 162 -14.78 13.52 -10.74
N ASP A 163 -15.15 14.13 -9.61
CA ASP A 163 -15.08 15.58 -9.42
C ASP A 163 -13.64 16.09 -9.28
N LEU A 164 -12.76 15.36 -8.60
CA LEU A 164 -11.32 15.65 -8.59
C LEU A 164 -10.74 15.67 -10.01
N GLU A 165 -11.07 14.66 -10.82
CA GLU A 165 -10.56 14.57 -12.19
C GLU A 165 -11.03 15.72 -13.07
N ARG A 166 -12.28 16.15 -12.93
CA ARG A 166 -12.80 17.34 -13.61
C ARG A 166 -12.06 18.62 -13.20
N ALA A 167 -11.54 18.67 -11.98
CA ALA A 167 -10.70 19.76 -11.49
C ALA A 167 -9.23 19.63 -11.88
N GLY A 168 -8.86 18.66 -12.73
CA GLY A 168 -7.47 18.42 -13.13
C GLY A 168 -6.61 17.79 -12.03
N LEU A 169 -7.22 17.15 -11.05
CA LEU A 169 -6.56 16.47 -9.94
C LEU A 169 -6.80 14.96 -10.00
N ALA A 170 -5.92 14.19 -9.37
CA ALA A 170 -6.09 12.75 -9.24
C ALA A 170 -5.64 12.27 -7.87
N LEU A 171 -6.29 11.20 -7.39
CA LEU A 171 -5.85 10.45 -6.23
C LEU A 171 -4.94 9.31 -6.70
N TYR A 172 -3.79 9.17 -6.07
CA TYR A 172 -2.84 8.09 -6.31
C TYR A 172 -2.73 7.23 -5.06
N SER A 173 -2.54 5.92 -5.25
CA SER A 173 -2.31 5.01 -4.13
C SER A 173 -1.19 3.99 -4.38
N ALA A 174 -0.55 3.58 -3.30
CA ALA A 174 0.37 2.46 -3.25
C ALA A 174 0.17 1.68 -1.95
N ALA A 175 0.56 0.40 -1.99
CA ALA A 175 0.64 -0.45 -0.83
C ALA A 175 2.11 -0.87 -0.63
N SER A 176 2.52 -1.03 0.61
CA SER A 176 3.82 -1.60 0.97
C SER A 176 3.66 -2.56 2.15
N THR A 177 4.61 -3.48 2.29
CA THR A 177 4.68 -4.37 3.46
C THR A 177 5.91 -4.02 4.26
N HIS A 178 5.72 -3.87 5.57
CA HIS A 178 6.74 -3.44 6.52
C HIS A 178 6.80 -4.39 7.70
N LEU A 179 8.00 -4.65 8.21
CA LEU A 179 8.21 -5.40 9.44
C LEU A 179 8.19 -4.41 10.62
N VAL A 180 7.15 -4.48 11.44
CA VAL A 180 6.94 -3.54 12.55
C VAL A 180 6.58 -4.25 13.84
N LYS A 181 6.83 -3.58 14.97
CA LYS A 181 6.25 -3.96 16.26
C LYS A 181 4.91 -3.24 16.44
N VAL A 182 3.81 -3.97 16.34
CA VAL A 182 2.47 -3.39 16.50
C VAL A 182 2.20 -3.11 17.98
N PRO A 183 2.09 -1.86 18.44
CA PRO A 183 1.85 -1.54 19.84
C PRO A 183 0.57 -2.21 20.36
N TYR A 184 0.55 -2.55 21.65
CA TYR A 184 -0.63 -3.09 22.32
C TYR A 184 -1.05 -2.20 23.49
N HIS A 185 -2.34 -2.25 23.83
CA HIS A 185 -2.89 -1.48 24.94
C HIS A 185 -2.49 -2.10 26.29
N SER A 186 -1.98 -1.25 27.17
CA SER A 186 -1.72 -1.53 28.58
C SER A 186 -2.42 -0.49 29.47
N ASP A 187 -2.42 -0.71 30.78
CA ASP A 187 -2.97 0.23 31.76
C ASP A 187 -2.26 1.61 31.73
N GLU A 188 -1.03 1.67 31.20
CA GLU A 188 -0.22 2.89 31.06
C GLU A 188 -0.33 3.52 29.65
N GLY A 189 -1.16 2.96 28.77
CA GLY A 189 -1.30 3.37 27.37
C GLY A 189 -0.71 2.36 26.39
N MET A 190 -0.39 2.83 25.19
CA MET A 190 0.15 1.99 24.12
C MET A 190 1.65 1.78 24.31
N VAL A 191 2.06 0.51 24.38
CA VAL A 191 3.46 0.13 24.62
C VAL A 191 3.93 -0.88 23.59
N THR A 192 5.23 -0.80 23.24
CA THR A 192 5.94 -1.83 22.49
C THR A 192 6.86 -2.58 23.44
N GLY A 193 6.74 -3.90 23.49
CA GLY A 193 7.58 -4.73 24.35
C GLY A 193 8.95 -4.99 23.71
N ARG A 194 10.02 -4.97 24.50
CA ARG A 194 11.37 -5.33 23.99
C ARG A 194 11.42 -6.75 23.43
N SER A 195 10.63 -7.68 23.99
CA SER A 195 10.49 -9.07 23.56
C SER A 195 9.31 -9.32 22.61
N GLN A 196 8.64 -8.26 22.16
CA GLN A 196 7.49 -8.39 21.28
C GLN A 196 7.96 -8.86 19.88
N PRO A 197 7.31 -9.87 19.29
CA PRO A 197 7.62 -10.27 17.92
C PRO A 197 7.18 -9.17 16.95
N SER A 198 8.03 -8.91 15.95
CA SER A 198 7.70 -8.06 14.81
C SER A 198 6.81 -8.83 13.83
N ASP A 199 5.90 -8.13 13.18
CA ASP A 199 4.96 -8.71 12.21
C ASP A 199 4.97 -7.91 10.90
N PHE A 200 4.69 -8.60 9.80
CA PHE A 200 4.57 -7.97 8.49
C PHE A 200 3.20 -7.34 8.34
N VAL A 201 3.16 -6.01 8.38
CA VAL A 201 1.94 -5.24 8.21
C VAL A 201 1.85 -4.64 6.83
N THR A 202 0.62 -4.45 6.35
CA THR A 202 0.38 -3.69 5.11
C THR A 202 0.18 -2.22 5.45
N ALA A 203 0.91 -1.35 4.76
CA ALA A 203 0.72 0.09 4.82
C ALA A 203 0.16 0.62 3.49
N ALA A 204 -0.77 1.56 3.59
CA ALA A 204 -1.43 2.20 2.46
C ALA A 204 -1.03 3.67 2.38
N ARG A 205 -0.56 4.11 1.22
CA ARG A 205 -0.26 5.52 0.97
C ARG A 205 -1.22 6.07 -0.05
N PHE A 206 -1.83 7.21 0.26
CA PHE A 206 -2.68 7.97 -0.64
C PHE A 206 -2.10 9.36 -0.85
N VAL A 207 -2.05 9.84 -2.08
CA VAL A 207 -1.59 11.20 -2.40
C VAL A 207 -2.51 11.82 -3.44
N ILE A 208 -3.00 13.03 -3.16
CA ILE A 208 -3.70 13.86 -4.14
C ILE A 208 -2.67 14.75 -4.83
N ALA A 209 -2.66 14.75 -6.16
CA ALA A 209 -1.75 15.54 -6.98
C ALA A 209 -2.45 16.03 -8.26
N GLY A 210 -1.78 16.89 -9.03
CA GLY A 210 -2.23 17.25 -10.37
C GLY A 210 -2.31 16.01 -11.28
N TYR A 211 -3.34 15.95 -12.12
CA TYR A 211 -3.52 14.84 -13.05
C TYR A 211 -2.65 15.05 -14.30
N GLU A 212 -1.38 14.69 -14.17
CA GLU A 212 -0.41 14.76 -15.28
C GLU A 212 -0.12 13.38 -15.88
N ASN A 213 -0.15 12.34 -15.05
CA ASN A 213 0.27 10.98 -15.41
C ASN A 213 -0.57 9.93 -14.67
N GLU A 214 -0.58 8.69 -15.16
CA GLU A 214 -1.17 7.53 -14.47
C GLU A 214 -0.39 7.10 -13.22
N ARG A 215 0.81 7.68 -13.01
CA ARG A 215 1.74 7.32 -11.94
C ARG A 215 2.33 8.56 -11.31
N LEU A 216 2.52 8.49 -10.00
CA LEU A 216 3.17 9.52 -9.21
C LEU A 216 4.36 8.88 -8.48
N ARG A 217 5.54 9.49 -8.57
CA ARG A 217 6.70 9.08 -7.78
C ARG A 217 6.81 9.98 -6.56
N VAL A 218 6.87 9.37 -5.38
CA VAL A 218 7.05 10.09 -4.12
C VAL A 218 8.19 9.46 -3.34
N ALA A 219 8.88 10.26 -2.55
CA ALA A 219 9.91 9.76 -1.65
C ALA A 219 9.27 8.79 -0.64
N ALA A 220 9.95 7.68 -0.36
CA ALA A 220 9.50 6.59 0.50
C ALA A 220 9.37 7.02 1.97
N ASP A 221 9.83 8.23 2.29
CA ASP A 221 9.94 8.96 3.57
C ASP A 221 8.61 9.18 4.31
N ALA A 222 7.55 8.41 4.01
CA ALA A 222 6.41 8.38 4.89
C ALA A 222 6.91 7.89 6.26
N ILE A 223 6.96 8.80 7.23
CA ILE A 223 7.05 8.45 8.64
C ILE A 223 5.76 7.69 8.94
N TRP A 224 5.87 6.38 8.84
CA TRP A 224 4.80 5.48 9.21
C TRP A 224 4.61 5.60 10.72
N PRO A 225 3.37 5.69 11.22
CA PRO A 225 3.13 5.88 12.65
C PRO A 225 3.58 4.72 13.56
N LEU A 226 4.36 3.74 13.09
CA LEU A 226 4.88 2.60 13.84
C LEU A 226 6.41 2.53 13.71
N GLU A 227 7.09 2.02 14.74
CA GLU A 227 8.55 1.78 14.69
C GLU A 227 8.85 0.59 13.76
N GLU A 228 9.56 0.87 12.67
CA GLU A 228 10.07 -0.13 11.73
C GLU A 228 11.34 -0.78 12.29
N GLU A 229 11.44 -2.11 12.14
CA GLU A 229 12.68 -2.84 12.41
C GLU A 229 13.37 -3.25 11.10
N ALA A 230 14.69 -3.48 11.16
CA ALA A 230 15.44 -3.97 10.02
C ALA A 230 14.94 -5.35 9.58
N ASP A 231 14.79 -5.54 8.26
CA ASP A 231 14.27 -6.76 7.63
C ASP A 231 15.03 -8.04 8.04
N GLU A 232 14.55 -8.77 9.05
CA GLU A 232 14.87 -10.18 9.23
C GLU A 232 13.72 -11.01 8.65
N VAL A 233 13.94 -11.55 7.43
CA VAL A 233 12.88 -12.23 6.67
C VAL A 233 12.76 -13.71 7.08
N PRO A 234 11.60 -14.18 7.56
CA PRO A 234 11.38 -15.60 7.85
C PRO A 234 10.94 -16.32 6.57
N PHE A 235 11.80 -17.21 6.06
CA PHE A 235 11.46 -18.21 5.05
C PHE A 235 11.69 -19.61 5.61
#